data_AF-A0A6C0AEJ8-F1
#
_entry.id   AF-A0A6C0AEJ8-F1
#
_cell.length_a   1.000
_cell.length_b   1.000
_cell.length_c   1.000
_cell.angle_alpha   90.00
_cell.angle_beta   90.00
_cell.angle_gamma   90.00
#
_symmetry.space_group_name_H-M   'P 1'
#
loop_
_entity.id
_entity.type
_entity.pdbx_description
1 polymer ?
#
loop_
_entity_poly.entity_id
_entity_poly.type
_entity_poly.pdbx_seq_one_letter_code
_entity_poly.pdbx_strand_id
1 'polypeptide(L)'
;MSNNNSTRRTINLSDIGKKSVDSSVETVTKKTVKTTDKDGDTVTQTVTESITEPTELKDHVTNQFCSPELWIFILSSIIVLVLCFLVAYSSLDWYEELNKWNWISNYIVIAIILVIVFIVMAYGAFVSYAASGGHGKHATLIVYLVVILASFAWFVVLFTYKDLEGAFNLSMLLLLFTIILTVMVFENAGSIGWCVVPFLIFNVFMIGATWNIKEMNEMS
;
A
#
# COMPACT_ATOMS: atom_id res chain seq x y z
N MET A 1 51.50 -31.06 30.94
CA MET A 1 50.75 -30.36 32.00
C MET A 1 49.48 -29.81 31.36
N SER A 2 48.34 -30.39 31.69
CA SER A 2 47.01 -30.09 31.15
C SER A 2 46.24 -29.28 32.19
N ASN A 3 45.56 -28.20 31.79
CA ASN A 3 44.75 -27.38 32.70
C ASN A 3 43.35 -27.16 32.13
N ASN A 4 42.37 -27.85 32.72
CA ASN A 4 40.94 -27.75 32.42
C ASN A 4 40.29 -26.75 33.38
N ASN A 5 39.67 -25.70 32.85
CA ASN A 5 38.78 -24.81 33.62
C ASN A 5 37.33 -25.10 33.25
N SER A 6 36.56 -25.73 34.16
CA SER A 6 35.11 -25.90 34.02
C SER A 6 34.37 -24.72 34.66
N THR A 7 33.64 -23.96 33.85
CA THR A 7 32.72 -22.91 34.34
C THR A 7 31.35 -23.51 34.61
N ARG A 8 30.98 -23.63 35.88
CA ARG A 8 29.65 -24.10 36.33
C ARG A 8 28.75 -22.89 36.54
N ARG A 9 27.78 -22.65 35.65
CA ARG A 9 26.70 -21.66 35.86
C ARG A 9 25.48 -22.37 36.47
N THR A 10 25.10 -21.95 37.67
CA THR A 10 23.82 -22.27 38.30
C THR A 10 22.76 -21.27 37.83
N ILE A 11 21.63 -21.77 37.32
CA ILE A 11 20.46 -20.96 36.93
C ILE A 11 19.40 -21.15 38.03
N ASN A 12 18.99 -20.05 38.68
CA ASN A 12 17.90 -20.03 39.64
C ASN A 12 16.53 -20.03 38.93
N LEU A 13 15.62 -20.88 39.38
CA LEU A 13 14.33 -21.20 38.75
C LEU A 13 13.12 -20.47 39.36
N SER A 14 13.31 -19.32 40.01
CA SER A 14 12.23 -18.64 40.75
C SER A 14 11.43 -17.57 40.00
N ASP A 15 11.72 -17.27 38.73
CA ASP A 15 11.09 -16.14 38.00
C ASP A 15 10.04 -16.52 36.96
N ILE A 16 9.56 -17.77 36.93
CA ILE A 16 8.48 -18.19 36.02
C ILE A 16 7.15 -18.12 36.76
N GLY A 17 6.56 -16.93 36.82
CA GLY A 17 5.29 -16.75 37.53
C GLY A 17 4.62 -15.41 37.31
N LYS A 18 4.12 -15.17 36.08
CA LYS A 18 2.90 -14.39 35.77
C LYS A 18 2.81 -14.20 34.26
N LYS A 19 2.13 -15.12 33.58
CA LYS A 19 1.53 -14.80 32.29
C LYS A 19 0.04 -15.09 32.36
N SER A 20 -0.68 -14.00 32.14
CA SER A 20 -2.12 -13.86 31.98
C SER A 20 -2.74 -15.01 31.20
N VAL A 21 -3.81 -15.55 31.77
CA VAL A 21 -4.74 -16.49 31.12
C VAL A 21 -5.51 -15.70 30.07
N ASP A 22 -5.23 -15.94 28.79
CA ASP A 22 -6.18 -15.66 27.72
C ASP A 22 -6.73 -17.00 27.21
N SER A 23 -8.05 -17.09 27.30
CA SER A 23 -8.88 -18.25 26.98
C SER A 23 -8.97 -18.43 25.46
N SER A 24 -7.98 -19.09 24.86
CA SER A 24 -8.16 -19.70 23.54
C SER A 24 -8.96 -20.99 23.69
N VAL A 25 -10.20 -20.99 23.23
CA VAL A 25 -11.03 -22.20 23.12
C VAL A 25 -10.45 -23.07 22.00
N GLU A 26 -9.50 -23.94 22.34
CA GLU A 26 -9.01 -24.97 21.42
C GLU A 26 -10.12 -26.02 21.23
N THR A 27 -10.74 -26.01 20.05
CA THR A 27 -11.68 -27.07 19.67
C THR A 27 -10.88 -28.27 19.17
N VAL A 28 -10.50 -29.15 20.10
CA VAL A 28 -9.74 -30.38 19.77
C VAL A 28 -10.69 -31.42 19.15
N THR A 29 -10.60 -31.59 17.83
CA THR A 29 -11.33 -32.66 17.13
C THR A 29 -10.45 -33.90 17.06
N LYS A 30 -10.72 -34.90 17.91
CA LYS A 30 -9.99 -36.18 17.89
C LYS A 30 -10.54 -37.07 16.77
N LYS A 31 -9.72 -37.37 15.76
CA LYS A 31 -10.04 -38.34 14.72
C LYS A 31 -9.29 -39.65 15.00
N THR A 32 -10.02 -40.69 15.36
CA THR A 32 -9.45 -42.03 15.58
C THR A 32 -9.38 -42.77 14.25
N VAL A 33 -8.18 -43.10 13.80
CA VAL A 33 -7.97 -43.93 12.60
C VAL A 33 -7.58 -45.34 13.07
N LYS A 34 -8.37 -46.33 12.67
CA LYS A 34 -8.06 -47.74 12.90
C LYS A 34 -7.45 -48.31 11.62
N THR A 35 -6.24 -48.83 11.72
CA THR A 35 -5.56 -49.54 10.64
C THR A 35 -5.35 -50.98 11.08
N THR A 36 -5.73 -51.93 10.23
CA THR A 36 -5.62 -53.37 10.52
C THR A 36 -4.41 -53.90 9.74
N ASP A 37 -3.45 -54.49 10.46
CA ASP A 37 -2.29 -55.12 9.84
C ASP A 37 -2.64 -56.54 9.36
N LYS A 38 -1.85 -57.09 8.43
CA LYS A 38 -2.09 -58.37 7.76
C LYS A 38 -2.03 -59.60 8.67
N ASP A 39 -1.55 -59.45 9.90
CA ASP A 39 -1.55 -60.50 10.94
C ASP A 39 -2.78 -60.47 11.87
N GLY A 40 -3.75 -59.58 11.62
CA GLY A 40 -5.03 -59.56 12.35
C GLY A 40 -5.03 -58.73 13.64
N ASP A 41 -3.90 -58.12 14.02
CA ASP A 41 -3.84 -57.19 15.14
C ASP A 41 -4.30 -55.78 14.74
N THR A 42 -5.28 -55.25 15.48
CA THR A 42 -5.87 -53.93 15.25
C THR A 42 -5.14 -52.88 16.08
N VAL A 43 -4.28 -52.07 15.44
CA VAL A 43 -3.60 -50.96 16.12
C VAL A 43 -4.45 -49.70 15.97
N THR A 44 -4.91 -49.15 17.10
CA THR A 44 -5.66 -47.90 17.13
C THR A 44 -4.68 -46.75 17.40
N GLN A 45 -4.36 -45.95 16.38
CA GLN A 45 -3.60 -44.71 16.55
C GLN A 45 -4.56 -43.53 16.70
N THR A 46 -4.43 -42.80 17.81
CA THR A 46 -5.15 -41.55 18.01
C THR A 46 -4.22 -40.43 17.56
N VAL A 47 -4.46 -39.89 16.35
CA VAL A 47 -3.74 -38.72 15.85
C VAL A 47 -4.51 -37.48 16.32
N THR A 48 -3.89 -36.71 17.20
CA THR A 48 -4.39 -35.41 17.62
C THR A 48 -3.86 -34.37 16.63
N GLU A 49 -4.65 -34.02 15.62
CA GLU A 49 -4.37 -32.83 14.79
C GLU A 49 -4.90 -31.60 15.52
N SER A 50 -3.99 -30.73 15.97
CA SER A 50 -4.34 -29.38 16.40
C SER A 50 -4.63 -28.55 15.14
N ILE A 51 -5.90 -28.40 14.79
CA ILE A 51 -6.32 -27.44 13.78
C ILE A 51 -6.31 -26.07 14.47
N THR A 52 -5.21 -25.34 14.34
CA THR A 52 -5.16 -23.93 14.73
C THR A 52 -6.07 -23.17 13.74
N GLU A 53 -7.22 -22.71 14.20
CA GLU A 53 -8.03 -21.73 13.47
C GLU A 53 -7.14 -20.51 13.11
N PRO A 54 -7.35 -19.85 11.96
CA PRO A 54 -6.50 -18.73 11.52
C PRO A 54 -6.83 -17.44 12.26
N THR A 55 -6.81 -17.46 13.60
CA THR A 55 -7.02 -16.30 14.46
C THR A 55 -5.87 -15.29 14.32
N GLU A 56 -4.63 -15.76 14.11
CA GLU A 56 -3.46 -14.88 13.93
C GLU A 56 -3.56 -13.99 12.69
N LEU A 57 -4.18 -14.45 11.59
CA LEU A 57 -4.32 -13.66 10.37
C LEU A 57 -5.30 -12.49 10.58
N LYS A 58 -6.35 -12.70 11.39
CA LYS A 58 -7.36 -11.69 11.67
C LYS A 58 -6.80 -10.59 12.56
N ASP A 59 -6.01 -10.94 13.58
CA ASP A 59 -5.43 -9.97 14.50
C ASP A 59 -4.34 -9.11 13.83
N HIS A 60 -3.57 -9.66 12.89
CA HIS A 60 -2.53 -8.90 12.21
C HIS A 60 -3.10 -7.84 11.25
N VAL A 61 -4.19 -8.16 10.53
CA VAL A 61 -4.87 -7.22 9.64
C VAL A 61 -5.60 -6.12 10.42
N THR A 62 -6.29 -6.49 11.51
CA THR A 62 -7.08 -5.54 12.31
C THR A 62 -6.20 -4.47 12.98
N ASN A 63 -4.98 -4.85 13.39
CA ASN A 63 -4.03 -3.93 14.02
C ASN A 63 -3.41 -2.91 13.04
N GLN A 64 -3.29 -3.23 11.74
CA GLN A 64 -2.75 -2.27 10.77
C GLN A 64 -3.66 -1.06 10.55
N PHE A 65 -4.99 -1.26 10.52
CA PHE A 65 -5.95 -0.18 10.30
C PHE A 65 -6.12 0.77 11.50
N CYS A 66 -5.67 0.37 12.68
CA CYS A 66 -5.63 1.22 13.88
C CYS A 66 -4.34 2.04 14.02
N SER A 67 -3.37 1.89 13.11
CA SER A 67 -2.13 2.67 13.19
C SER A 67 -2.38 4.16 12.89
N PRO A 68 -1.96 5.10 13.77
CA PRO A 68 -2.12 6.53 13.53
C PRO A 68 -1.34 7.01 12.29
N GLU A 69 -0.24 6.32 11.95
CA GLU A 69 0.59 6.65 10.79
C GLU A 69 -0.15 6.42 9.46
N LEU A 70 -0.93 5.34 9.34
CA LEU A 70 -1.74 5.08 8.14
C LEU A 70 -2.68 6.26 7.85
N TRP A 71 -3.33 6.77 8.90
CA TRP A 71 -4.23 7.91 8.77
C TRP A 71 -3.52 9.18 8.31
N ILE A 72 -2.25 9.38 8.65
CA ILE A 72 -1.46 10.52 8.14
C ILE A 72 -1.27 10.39 6.61
N PHE A 73 -0.96 9.19 6.11
CA PHE A 73 -0.86 8.96 4.66
C PHE A 73 -2.21 9.20 3.96
N ILE A 74 -3.29 8.62 4.49
CA ILE A 74 -4.62 8.78 3.89
C ILE A 74 -5.08 10.23 3.94
N LEU A 75 -5.00 10.91 5.09
CA LEU A 75 -5.43 12.29 5.26
C LEU A 75 -4.58 13.25 4.41
N SER A 76 -3.27 13.06 4.33
CA SER A 76 -2.43 13.89 3.45
C SER A 76 -2.82 13.75 1.98
N SER A 77 -3.10 12.52 1.52
CA SER A 77 -3.63 12.28 0.16
C SER A 77 -4.99 12.95 -0.05
N ILE A 78 -5.92 12.82 0.91
CA ILE A 78 -7.25 13.45 0.81
C ILE A 78 -7.13 14.98 0.77
N ILE A 79 -6.30 15.58 1.63
CA ILE A 79 -6.10 17.03 1.67
C ILE A 79 -5.57 17.52 0.33
N VAL A 80 -4.52 16.87 -0.19
CA VAL A 80 -3.96 17.23 -1.50
C VAL A 80 -5.00 17.07 -2.60
N LEU A 81 -5.77 15.98 -2.58
CA LEU A 81 -6.81 15.73 -3.58
C LEU A 81 -7.91 16.80 -3.55
N VAL A 82 -8.36 17.23 -2.36
CA VAL A 82 -9.31 18.32 -2.20
C VAL A 82 -8.74 19.63 -2.76
N LEU A 83 -7.46 19.94 -2.48
CA LEU A 83 -6.79 21.10 -3.06
C LEU A 83 -6.73 21.04 -4.58
N CYS A 84 -6.42 19.87 -5.15
CA CYS A 84 -6.45 19.66 -6.61
C CYS A 84 -7.83 19.95 -7.20
N PHE A 85 -8.89 19.44 -6.57
CA PHE A 85 -10.26 19.70 -7.04
C PHE A 85 -10.69 21.15 -6.91
N LEU A 86 -10.27 21.86 -5.85
CA LEU A 86 -10.53 23.29 -5.72
C LEU A 86 -9.85 24.10 -6.83
N VAL A 87 -8.61 23.73 -7.17
CA VAL A 87 -7.87 24.34 -8.29
C VAL A 87 -8.53 24.02 -9.63
N ALA A 88 -8.98 22.79 -9.85
CA ALA A 88 -9.68 22.41 -11.08
C ALA A 88 -11.04 23.13 -11.22
N TYR A 89 -11.80 23.22 -10.13
CA TYR A 89 -13.13 23.83 -10.11
C TYR A 89 -13.09 25.32 -10.47
N SER A 90 -12.05 26.05 -10.07
CA SER A 90 -11.92 27.48 -10.39
C SER A 90 -11.73 27.77 -11.88
N SER A 91 -11.31 26.76 -12.65
CA SER A 91 -10.97 26.88 -14.07
C SER A 91 -11.76 25.89 -14.93
N LEU A 92 -12.89 25.42 -14.41
CA LEU A 92 -13.73 24.42 -15.06
C LEU A 92 -14.27 24.93 -16.40
N ASP A 93 -14.74 26.18 -16.46
CA ASP A 93 -15.27 26.80 -17.67
C ASP A 93 -14.25 26.77 -18.83
N TRP A 94 -13.01 27.19 -18.54
CA TRP A 94 -11.92 27.12 -19.52
C TRP A 94 -11.63 25.68 -19.94
N TYR A 95 -11.61 24.75 -18.99
CA TYR A 95 -11.36 23.36 -19.32
C TYR A 95 -12.47 22.80 -20.19
N GLU A 96 -13.74 23.14 -19.96
CA GLU A 96 -14.91 22.73 -20.74
C GLU A 96 -14.89 23.22 -22.20
N GLU A 97 -14.34 24.40 -22.45
CA GLU A 97 -14.22 24.99 -23.79
C GLU A 97 -13.15 24.30 -24.68
N LEU A 98 -12.19 23.58 -24.09
CA LEU A 98 -11.13 22.90 -24.84
C LEU A 98 -11.67 21.71 -25.66
N ASN A 99 -11.13 21.54 -26.87
CA ASN A 99 -11.33 20.31 -27.62
C ASN A 99 -10.63 19.15 -26.89
N LYS A 100 -11.42 18.15 -26.49
CA LYS A 100 -10.99 17.00 -25.67
C LYS A 100 -11.49 15.70 -26.27
N TRP A 101 -10.81 14.60 -25.99
CA TRP A 101 -11.29 13.27 -26.35
C TRP A 101 -12.59 12.93 -25.60
N ASN A 102 -13.58 12.37 -26.30
CA ASN A 102 -14.90 12.00 -25.75
C ASN A 102 -14.87 11.19 -24.44
N TRP A 103 -13.81 10.39 -24.19
CA TRP A 103 -13.70 9.63 -22.94
C TRP A 103 -13.29 10.47 -21.72
N ILE A 104 -12.62 11.61 -21.93
CA ILE A 104 -12.19 12.55 -20.88
C ILE A 104 -13.32 13.52 -20.48
N SER A 105 -14.38 13.60 -21.28
CA SER A 105 -15.49 14.53 -21.09
C SER A 105 -16.19 14.39 -19.73
N ASN A 106 -16.21 13.19 -19.13
CA ASN A 106 -16.88 12.96 -17.86
C ASN A 106 -15.95 13.24 -16.67
N TYR A 107 -15.97 14.48 -16.18
CA TYR A 107 -15.16 14.93 -15.05
C TYR A 107 -15.42 14.12 -13.76
N ILE A 108 -16.65 13.63 -13.55
CA ILE A 108 -17.04 12.86 -12.36
C ILE A 108 -16.30 11.51 -12.34
N VAL A 109 -16.21 10.84 -13.49
CA VAL A 109 -15.52 9.55 -13.61
C VAL A 109 -14.03 9.72 -13.31
N ILE A 110 -13.41 10.76 -13.85
CA ILE A 110 -12.00 11.08 -13.59
C ILE A 110 -11.79 11.36 -12.09
N ALA A 111 -12.67 12.13 -11.46
CA ALA A 111 -12.60 12.44 -10.04
C ALA A 111 -12.68 11.17 -9.16
N ILE A 112 -13.61 10.26 -9.46
CA ILE A 112 -13.76 9.00 -8.73
C ILE A 112 -12.50 8.13 -8.87
N ILE A 113 -11.97 8.00 -10.08
CA ILE A 113 -10.73 7.25 -10.33
C ILE A 113 -9.60 7.85 -9.50
N LEU A 114 -9.44 9.17 -9.53
CA LEU A 114 -8.43 9.92 -8.76
C LEU A 114 -8.51 9.63 -7.25
N VAL A 115 -9.72 9.68 -6.67
CA VAL A 115 -9.92 9.34 -5.24
C VAL A 115 -9.41 7.92 -4.95
N ILE A 116 -9.82 6.94 -5.77
CA ILE A 116 -9.48 5.54 -5.56
C ILE A 116 -7.97 5.33 -5.67
N VAL A 117 -7.34 5.83 -6.73
CA VAL A 117 -5.89 5.61 -6.95
C VAL A 117 -5.04 6.31 -5.88
N PHE A 118 -5.45 7.48 -5.38
CA PHE A 118 -4.74 8.17 -4.30
C PHE A 118 -4.82 7.38 -2.99
N ILE A 119 -6.00 6.88 -2.63
CA ILE A 119 -6.17 6.09 -1.39
C ILE A 119 -5.38 4.79 -1.47
N VAL A 120 -5.45 4.07 -2.60
CA VAL A 120 -4.74 2.80 -2.77
C VAL A 120 -3.22 3.02 -2.82
N MET A 121 -2.74 4.10 -3.46
CA MET A 121 -1.33 4.49 -3.43
C MET A 121 -0.88 4.84 -2.01
N ALA A 122 -1.66 5.63 -1.25
CA ALA A 122 -1.35 6.00 0.12
C ALA A 122 -1.20 4.77 1.02
N TYR A 123 -2.10 3.79 0.86
CA TYR A 123 -1.99 2.50 1.53
C TYR A 123 -0.71 1.76 1.15
N GLY A 124 -0.41 1.63 -0.15
CA GLY A 124 0.83 0.98 -0.62
C GLY A 124 2.09 1.65 -0.09
N ALA A 125 2.13 2.99 -0.09
CA ALA A 125 3.23 3.78 0.45
C ALA A 125 3.37 3.60 1.97
N PHE A 126 2.26 3.56 2.71
CA PHE A 126 2.27 3.27 4.14
C PHE A 126 2.82 1.87 4.44
N VAL A 127 2.37 0.84 3.73
CA VAL A 127 2.85 -0.52 3.98
C VAL A 127 4.35 -0.63 3.68
N SER A 128 4.82 -0.01 2.59
CA SER A 128 6.26 0.11 2.30
C SER A 128 7.00 0.83 3.43
N TYR A 129 6.47 1.96 3.91
CA TYR A 129 7.01 2.73 5.03
C TYR A 129 7.08 1.92 6.34
N ALA A 130 6.06 1.11 6.62
CA ALA A 130 6.00 0.27 7.81
C ALA A 130 6.93 -0.95 7.71
N ALA A 131 7.12 -1.49 6.50
CA ALA A 131 8.01 -2.61 6.24
C ALA A 131 9.50 -2.19 6.21
N SER A 132 9.81 -0.95 5.85
CA SER A 132 11.19 -0.44 5.84
C SER A 132 11.73 -0.13 7.24
N GLY A 133 12.95 -0.59 7.52
CA GLY A 133 13.75 -0.15 8.67
C GLY A 133 14.62 1.08 8.36
N GLY A 134 14.92 1.90 9.37
CA GLY A 134 15.95 2.94 9.32
C GLY A 134 15.79 3.94 8.16
N HIS A 135 16.83 4.08 7.32
CA HIS A 135 16.87 5.04 6.21
C HIS A 135 15.81 4.78 5.11
N GLY A 136 15.43 3.52 4.88
CA GLY A 136 14.43 3.17 3.84
C GLY A 136 13.05 3.76 4.15
N LYS A 137 12.71 3.85 5.44
CA LYS A 137 11.45 4.42 5.93
C LYS A 137 11.30 5.89 5.54
N HIS A 138 12.36 6.67 5.71
CA HIS A 138 12.37 8.08 5.34
C HIS A 138 12.36 8.27 3.82
N ALA A 139 13.07 7.42 3.08
CA ALA A 139 13.09 7.48 1.62
C ALA A 139 11.68 7.28 1.03
N THR A 140 10.95 6.25 1.45
CA THR A 140 9.57 5.99 0.99
C THR A 140 8.65 7.17 1.29
N LEU A 141 8.74 7.74 2.49
CA LEU A 141 7.95 8.90 2.89
C LEU A 141 8.26 10.12 2.01
N ILE A 142 9.55 10.43 1.78
CA ILE A 142 9.96 11.57 0.95
C ILE A 142 9.46 11.40 -0.47
N VAL A 143 9.65 10.23 -1.08
CA VAL A 143 9.20 9.96 -2.46
C VAL A 143 7.67 10.06 -2.56
N TYR A 144 6.95 9.49 -1.60
CA TYR A 144 5.49 9.64 -1.52
C TYR A 144 5.06 11.12 -1.45
N LEU A 145 5.69 11.91 -0.57
CA LEU A 145 5.40 13.34 -0.46
C LEU A 145 5.70 14.10 -1.75
N VAL A 146 6.81 13.78 -2.43
CA VAL A 146 7.15 14.38 -3.73
C VAL A 146 6.09 14.03 -4.77
N VAL A 147 5.61 12.79 -4.83
CA VAL A 147 4.56 12.36 -5.77
C VAL A 147 3.25 13.12 -5.56
N ILE A 148 2.78 13.26 -4.31
CA ILE A 148 1.53 13.99 -4.05
C ILE A 148 1.68 15.50 -4.32
N LEU A 149 2.83 16.10 -3.98
CA LEU A 149 3.08 17.52 -4.24
C LEU A 149 3.26 17.82 -5.73
N ALA A 150 3.94 16.94 -6.47
CA ALA A 150 4.06 17.05 -7.92
C ALA A 150 2.70 16.89 -8.60
N SER A 151 1.83 16.02 -8.07
CA SER A 151 0.44 15.89 -8.54
C SER A 151 -0.34 17.19 -8.33
N PHE A 152 -0.22 17.82 -7.16
CA PHE A 152 -0.83 19.13 -6.90
C PHE A 152 -0.27 20.22 -7.83
N ALA A 153 1.05 20.30 -7.98
CA ALA A 153 1.71 21.24 -8.88
C ALA A 153 1.22 21.05 -10.32
N TRP A 154 1.00 19.81 -10.75
CA TRP A 154 0.43 19.52 -12.07
C TRP A 154 -0.97 20.11 -12.24
N PHE A 155 -1.86 19.99 -11.25
CA PHE A 155 -3.18 20.64 -11.30
C PHE A 155 -3.06 22.17 -11.39
N VAL A 156 -2.14 22.77 -10.64
CA VAL A 156 -1.90 24.22 -10.67
C VAL A 156 -1.40 24.66 -12.05
N VAL A 157 -0.43 23.96 -12.63
CA VAL A 157 0.09 24.25 -13.97
C VAL A 157 -0.98 24.11 -15.04
N LEU A 158 -1.74 23.02 -15.00
CA LEU A 158 -2.77 22.78 -16.01
C LEU A 158 -3.94 23.77 -15.89
N PHE A 159 -4.52 23.95 -14.71
CA PHE A 159 -5.77 24.70 -14.55
C PHE A 159 -5.55 26.18 -14.25
N THR A 160 -4.60 26.52 -13.37
CA THR A 160 -4.36 27.92 -12.99
C THR A 160 -3.52 28.65 -14.03
N TYR A 161 -2.41 28.06 -14.45
CA TYR A 161 -1.52 28.68 -15.45
C TYR A 161 -1.95 28.40 -16.89
N LYS A 162 -2.84 27.42 -17.12
CA LYS A 162 -3.33 27.04 -18.45
C LYS A 162 -2.20 26.65 -19.41
N ASP A 163 -1.08 26.17 -18.85
CA ASP A 163 0.12 25.82 -19.59
C ASP A 163 0.14 24.32 -19.87
N LEU A 164 -0.30 23.94 -21.07
CA LEU A 164 -0.37 22.55 -21.52
C LEU A 164 1.01 21.92 -21.69
N GLU A 165 2.02 22.70 -22.10
CA GLU A 165 3.38 22.19 -22.27
C GLU A 165 4.07 21.97 -20.92
N GLY A 166 3.94 22.93 -20.01
CA GLY A 166 4.38 22.79 -18.62
C GLY A 166 3.71 21.60 -17.94
N ALA A 167 2.39 21.43 -18.12
CA ALA A 167 1.66 20.30 -17.55
C ALA A 167 2.15 18.96 -18.12
N PHE A 168 2.42 18.87 -19.42
CA PHE A 168 2.98 17.67 -20.05
C PHE A 168 4.37 17.32 -19.48
N ASN A 169 5.28 18.29 -19.40
CA ASN A 169 6.63 18.08 -18.86
C ASN A 169 6.59 17.66 -17.38
N LEU A 170 5.71 18.28 -16.59
CA LEU A 170 5.53 17.93 -15.18
C LEU A 170 4.90 16.54 -15.01
N SER A 171 4.03 16.11 -15.95
CA SER A 171 3.47 14.75 -15.96
C SER A 171 4.55 13.69 -16.17
N MET A 172 5.53 13.95 -17.06
CA MET A 172 6.66 13.06 -17.29
C MET A 172 7.52 12.91 -16.02
N LEU A 173 7.77 14.02 -15.33
CA LEU A 173 8.48 14.02 -14.05
C LEU A 173 7.70 13.27 -12.97
N LEU A 174 6.40 13.47 -12.87
CA LEU A 174 5.50 12.76 -11.96
C LEU A 174 5.49 11.25 -12.24
N LEU A 175 5.50 10.85 -13.51
CA LEU A 175 5.60 9.44 -13.91
C LEU A 175 6.92 8.83 -13.41
N LEU A 176 8.05 9.53 -13.55
CA LEU A 176 9.35 9.07 -13.04
C LEU A 176 9.30 8.82 -11.52
N PHE A 177 8.80 9.77 -10.73
CA PHE A 177 8.68 9.60 -9.28
C PHE A 177 7.69 8.50 -8.90
N THR A 178 6.62 8.32 -9.68
CA THR A 178 5.66 7.23 -9.46
C THR A 178 6.27 5.87 -9.75
N ILE A 179 7.13 5.75 -10.77
CA ILE A 179 7.91 4.53 -11.03
C ILE A 179 8.84 4.25 -9.86
N ILE A 180 9.60 5.25 -9.38
CA ILE A 180 10.50 5.11 -8.23
C ILE A 180 9.71 4.62 -7.01
N LEU A 181 8.57 5.26 -6.70
CA LEU A 181 7.71 4.84 -5.58
C LEU A 181 7.25 3.39 -5.75
N THR A 182 6.80 3.02 -6.95
CA THR A 182 6.32 1.66 -7.26
C THR A 182 7.41 0.63 -7.01
N VAL A 183 8.63 0.86 -7.51
CA VAL A 183 9.78 -0.01 -7.29
C VAL A 183 10.08 -0.14 -5.80
N MET A 184 10.13 0.97 -5.06
CA MET A 184 10.36 0.94 -3.61
C MET A 184 9.29 0.15 -2.85
N VAL A 185 8.02 0.27 -3.24
CA VAL A 185 6.95 -0.52 -2.61
C VAL A 185 7.10 -2.01 -2.93
N PHE A 186 7.48 -2.37 -4.15
CA PHE A 186 7.77 -3.78 -4.50
C PHE A 186 8.97 -4.33 -3.72
N GLU A 187 10.05 -3.56 -3.58
CA GLU A 187 11.24 -3.97 -2.84
C GLU A 187 10.97 -4.16 -1.34
N ASN A 188 10.18 -3.26 -0.73
CA ASN A 188 9.94 -3.29 0.71
C ASN A 188 8.78 -4.19 1.13
N ALA A 189 7.72 -4.27 0.32
CA ALA A 189 6.45 -4.90 0.69
C ALA A 189 5.95 -5.96 -0.31
N GLY A 190 6.78 -6.32 -1.31
CA GLY A 190 6.49 -7.40 -2.25
C GLY A 190 5.21 -7.14 -3.05
N SER A 191 4.23 -8.04 -2.93
CA SER A 191 2.98 -8.00 -3.69
C SER A 191 2.12 -6.75 -3.41
N ILE A 192 2.37 -6.00 -2.35
CA ILE A 192 1.68 -4.73 -2.10
C ILE A 192 2.08 -3.65 -3.12
N GLY A 193 3.19 -3.82 -3.85
CA GLY A 193 3.55 -2.94 -4.98
C GLY A 193 2.45 -2.81 -6.03
N TRP A 194 1.60 -3.82 -6.19
CA TRP A 194 0.44 -3.78 -7.09
C TRP A 194 -0.58 -2.69 -6.74
N CYS A 195 -0.60 -2.18 -5.50
CA CYS A 195 -1.44 -1.06 -5.10
C CYS A 195 -1.06 0.25 -5.80
N VAL A 196 0.22 0.44 -6.16
CA VAL A 196 0.69 1.68 -6.81
C VAL A 196 0.53 1.62 -8.34
N VAL A 197 0.43 0.41 -8.91
CA VAL A 197 0.32 0.21 -10.36
C VAL A 197 -0.90 0.91 -10.99
N PRO A 198 -2.11 0.89 -10.41
CA PRO A 198 -3.23 1.68 -10.92
C PRO A 198 -2.92 3.17 -11.04
N PHE A 199 -2.19 3.74 -10.08
CA PHE A 199 -1.78 5.14 -10.13
C PHE A 199 -0.73 5.38 -11.23
N LEU A 200 0.19 4.44 -11.42
CA LEU A 200 1.17 4.50 -12.52
C LEU A 200 0.49 4.49 -13.90
N ILE A 201 -0.49 3.59 -14.10
CA ILE A 201 -1.29 3.54 -15.33
C ILE A 201 -2.06 4.84 -15.53
N PHE A 202 -2.65 5.37 -14.45
CA PHE A 202 -3.34 6.65 -14.49
C PHE A 202 -2.42 7.80 -14.91
N ASN A 203 -1.17 7.85 -14.44
CA ASN A 203 -0.20 8.87 -14.87
C ASN A 203 0.10 8.79 -16.38
N VAL A 204 0.27 7.58 -16.93
CA VAL A 204 0.44 7.39 -18.38
C VAL A 204 -0.78 7.91 -19.15
N PHE A 205 -1.98 7.62 -18.64
CA PHE A 205 -3.22 8.16 -19.20
C PHE A 205 -3.24 9.69 -19.17
N MET A 206 -2.85 10.31 -18.05
CA MET A 206 -2.80 11.78 -17.90
C MET A 206 -1.82 12.44 -18.86
N ILE A 207 -0.66 11.83 -19.10
CA ILE A 207 0.30 12.28 -20.12
C ILE A 207 -0.34 12.27 -21.51
N GLY A 208 -0.96 11.15 -21.88
CA GLY A 208 -1.63 11.01 -23.18
C GLY A 208 -2.80 11.99 -23.34
N ALA A 209 -3.57 12.21 -22.27
CA ALA A 209 -4.65 13.19 -22.23
C ALA A 209 -4.14 14.61 -22.45
N THR A 210 -3.09 15.01 -21.72
CA THR A 210 -2.51 16.36 -21.81
C THR A 210 -1.92 16.60 -23.20
N TRP A 211 -1.20 15.62 -23.74
CA TRP A 211 -0.66 15.66 -25.10
C TRP A 211 -1.77 15.82 -26.14
N ASN A 212 -2.83 15.03 -26.03
CA ASN A 212 -3.94 15.08 -26.99
C ASN A 212 -4.68 16.43 -26.94
N ILE A 213 -4.90 16.98 -25.75
CA ILE A 213 -5.49 18.32 -25.58
C ILE A 213 -4.58 19.36 -26.23
N LYS A 214 -3.27 19.31 -26.01
CA LYS A 214 -2.31 20.21 -26.67
C LYS A 214 -2.45 20.14 -28.19
N GLU A 215 -2.32 18.94 -28.76
CA GLU A 215 -2.35 18.71 -30.20
C GLU A 215 -3.68 19.17 -30.84
N MET A 216 -4.82 18.89 -30.20
CA MET A 216 -6.14 19.27 -30.73
C MET A 216 -6.43 20.77 -30.70
N ASN A 217 -5.77 21.53 -29.83
CA ASN A 217 -6.01 22.97 -29.66
C ASN A 217 -4.87 23.84 -30.25
N GLU A 218 -3.72 23.27 -30.60
CA GLU A 218 -2.67 23.97 -31.36
C GLU A 218 -2.91 23.91 -32.89
N MET A 219 -3.72 22.96 -33.38
CA MET A 219 -4.07 22.81 -34.79
C MET A 219 -5.32 23.61 -35.23
N SER A 220 -5.98 24.34 -34.33
CA SER A 220 -7.18 25.17 -34.59
C SER A 220 -6.84 26.65 -34.63
#